data_AF-A0A6I2FP22-F1
#
_entry.id   AF-A0A6I2FP22-F1
#
_cell.length_a   1.000
_cell.length_b   1.000
_cell.length_c   1.000
_cell.angle_alpha   90.00
_cell.angle_beta   90.00
_cell.angle_gamma   90.00
#
_symmetry.space_group_name_H-M   'P 1'
#
loop_
_entity.id
_entity.type
_entity.pdbx_description
1 polymer ?
#
loop_
_entity_poly.entity_id
_entity_poly.type
_entity_poly.pdbx_seq_one_letter_code
_entity_poly.pdbx_strand_id
1 'polypeptide(L)'
;MLAAAYSHAADAAREEGVTIWITSGYRTPAEQQAMWEDGIRKYGSPEAARQWVLPPEDSTHVSGKAIDVGPRAGAQWLEDNGNRWGLCRTYDNEWWHFELVTVPGMSCPARLPDASVR
;
A
#
# COMPACT_ATOMS: atom_id res chain seq x y z
N MET A 1 -12.29 9.65 -1.37
CA MET A 1 -11.30 9.36 -2.42
C MET A 1 -9.94 9.15 -1.76
N LEU A 2 -9.07 8.28 -2.30
CA LEU A 2 -7.78 7.90 -1.70
C LEU A 2 -6.89 9.11 -1.33
N ALA A 3 -6.73 10.05 -2.26
CA ALA A 3 -5.92 11.25 -2.02
C ALA A 3 -6.40 12.06 -0.81
N ALA A 4 -7.71 12.26 -0.67
CA ALA A 4 -8.29 12.99 0.47
C ALA A 4 -8.09 12.23 1.79
N ALA A 5 -8.28 10.91 1.80
CA ALA A 5 -8.04 10.08 2.98
C ALA A 5 -6.58 10.17 3.43
N TYR A 6 -5.64 10.08 2.50
CA TYR A 6 -4.22 10.26 2.79
C TYR A 6 -3.89 11.66 3.31
N SER A 7 -4.39 12.72 2.67
CA SER A 7 -4.15 14.10 3.11
C SER A 7 -4.61 14.32 4.55
N HIS A 8 -5.81 13.86 4.90
CA HIS A 8 -6.32 13.98 6.27
C HIS A 8 -5.50 13.16 7.28
N ALA A 9 -5.10 11.95 6.91
CA ALA A 9 -4.24 11.12 7.76
C ALA A 9 -2.86 11.76 7.98
N ALA A 10 -2.24 12.29 6.92
CA ALA A 10 -0.94 12.95 6.98
C ALA A 10 -0.98 14.25 7.80
N ASP A 11 -2.07 15.02 7.71
CA ASP A 11 -2.26 16.22 8.54
C ASP A 11 -2.39 15.87 10.02
N ALA A 12 -3.19 14.86 10.36
CA ALA A 12 -3.32 14.39 11.74
C ALA A 12 -2.00 13.83 12.29
N ALA A 13 -1.26 13.05 11.50
CA ALA A 13 0.06 12.56 11.89
C ALA A 13 1.02 13.72 12.19
N ARG A 14 1.00 14.76 11.36
CA ARG A 14 1.84 15.95 11.52
C ARG A 14 1.52 16.73 12.79
N GLU A 15 0.25 16.82 13.18
CA GLU A 15 -0.16 17.42 14.46
C GLU A 15 0.40 16.65 15.67
N GLU A 16 0.60 15.34 15.53
CA GLU A 16 1.25 14.47 16.51
C GLU A 16 2.79 14.42 16.37
N GLY A 17 3.37 15.21 15.47
CA GLY A 17 4.82 15.25 15.22
C GLY A 17 5.35 14.06 14.41
N VAL A 18 4.48 13.26 13.80
CA VAL A 18 4.83 12.13 12.95
C VAL A 18 4.82 12.56 11.47
N THR A 19 5.90 12.26 10.75
CA THR A 19 5.98 12.53 9.30
C THR A 19 5.59 11.30 8.50
N ILE A 20 4.78 11.49 7.46
CA ILE A 20 4.39 10.47 6.48
C ILE A 20 4.54 11.07 5.08
N TRP A 21 5.15 10.33 4.15
CA TRP A 21 5.23 10.67 2.74
C TRP A 21 4.91 9.46 1.85
N ILE A 22 4.32 9.74 0.69
CA ILE A 22 4.11 8.73 -0.34
C ILE A 22 5.45 8.45 -1.03
N THR A 23 5.81 7.18 -1.11
CA THR A 23 6.95 6.69 -1.91
C THR A 23 6.49 6.15 -3.26
N SER A 24 5.26 5.62 -3.33
CA SER A 24 4.63 5.17 -4.58
C SER A 24 3.11 5.37 -4.53
N GLY A 25 2.52 5.90 -5.60
CA GLY A 25 1.08 6.12 -5.72
C GLY A 25 0.51 5.35 -6.91
N TYR A 26 -0.29 6.00 -7.74
CA TYR A 26 -0.72 5.41 -9.01
C TYR A 26 0.48 4.99 -9.88
N ARG A 27 0.36 3.83 -10.52
CA ARG A 27 1.30 3.34 -11.54
C ARG A 27 0.53 3.07 -12.82
N THR A 28 1.09 3.46 -13.95
CA THR A 28 0.57 3.04 -15.26
C THR A 28 0.75 1.52 -15.43
N PRO A 29 -0.06 0.86 -16.28
CA PRO A 29 0.14 -0.55 -16.61
C PRO A 29 1.56 -0.86 -17.11
N ALA A 30 2.17 0.06 -17.88
CA ALA A 30 3.52 -0.12 -18.41
C ALA A 30 4.60 -0.04 -17.30
N GLU A 31 4.47 0.88 -16.35
CA GLU A 31 5.37 0.95 -15.19
C GLU A 31 5.26 -0.32 -14.33
N GLN A 32 4.02 -0.78 -14.07
CA GLN A 32 3.80 -2.00 -13.31
C GLN A 32 4.33 -3.24 -14.05
N GLN A 33 4.21 -3.30 -15.38
CA GLN A 33 4.75 -4.39 -16.20
C GLN A 33 6.27 -4.45 -16.09
N ALA A 34 6.95 -3.31 -16.17
CA ALA A 34 8.41 -3.25 -16.01
C ALA A 34 8.84 -3.73 -14.61
N MET A 35 8.15 -3.30 -13.55
CA MET A 35 8.42 -3.76 -12.19
C MET A 35 8.18 -5.27 -12.02
N TRP A 36 7.13 -5.79 -12.66
CA TRP A 36 6.80 -7.22 -12.64
C TRP A 36 7.90 -8.06 -13.29
N GLU A 37 8.39 -7.64 -14.47
CA GLU A 37 9.51 -8.30 -15.15
C GLU A 37 10.81 -8.24 -14.34
N ASP A 38 11.10 -7.10 -13.71
CA ASP A 38 12.21 -6.96 -12.77
C ASP A 38 12.06 -7.88 -11.56
N GLY A 39 10.84 -8.00 -11.03
CA GLY A 39 10.49 -8.93 -9.97
C GLY A 39 10.79 -10.37 -10.36
N ILE A 40 10.34 -10.82 -11.54
CA ILE A 40 10.63 -12.17 -12.03
C ILE A 40 12.14 -12.39 -12.15
N ARG A 41 12.89 -11.44 -12.72
CA ARG A 41 14.35 -11.55 -12.82
C ARG A 41 15.02 -11.66 -11.45
N LYS A 42 14.54 -10.91 -10.47
CA LYS A 42 15.10 -10.86 -9.11
C LYS A 42 14.77 -12.10 -8.28
N TYR A 43 13.54 -12.59 -8.35
CA TYR A 43 13.02 -13.66 -7.50
C TYR A 43 13.04 -15.05 -8.19
N GLY A 44 13.33 -15.09 -9.49
CA GLY A 44 13.60 -16.31 -10.25
C GLY A 44 12.37 -16.97 -10.88
N SER A 45 11.16 -16.66 -10.42
CA SER A 45 9.93 -17.12 -11.05
C SER A 45 8.76 -16.15 -10.84
N PRO A 46 7.70 -16.22 -11.67
CA PRO A 46 6.45 -15.51 -11.43
C PRO A 46 5.88 -15.77 -10.03
N GLU A 47 5.86 -17.03 -9.58
CA GLU A 47 5.28 -17.42 -8.29
C GLU A 47 6.03 -16.76 -7.12
N ALA A 48 7.36 -16.75 -7.18
CA ALA A 48 8.19 -16.10 -6.16
C ALA A 48 8.07 -14.57 -6.22
N ALA A 49 7.94 -13.99 -7.42
CA ALA A 49 7.78 -12.56 -7.60
C ALA A 49 6.42 -12.05 -7.08
N ARG A 50 5.33 -12.83 -7.22
CA ARG A 50 3.97 -12.45 -6.77
C ARG A 50 3.89 -12.12 -5.28
N GLN A 51 4.82 -12.60 -4.46
CA GLN A 51 4.87 -12.24 -3.04
C GLN A 51 5.16 -10.75 -2.81
N TRP A 52 5.76 -10.05 -3.79
CA TRP A 52 6.27 -8.68 -3.64
C TRP A 52 5.83 -7.72 -4.75
N VAL A 53 5.56 -8.24 -5.95
CA VAL A 53 5.20 -7.42 -7.11
C VAL A 53 4.15 -8.18 -7.90
N LEU A 54 3.00 -7.55 -8.14
CA LEU A 54 1.92 -8.12 -8.94
C LEU A 54 2.06 -7.75 -10.43
N PRO A 55 1.53 -8.57 -11.35
CA PRO A 55 1.36 -8.16 -12.74
C PRO A 55 0.35 -7.00 -12.86
N PRO A 56 0.34 -6.26 -13.99
CA PRO A 56 -0.49 -5.06 -14.16
C PRO A 56 -1.98 -5.25 -13.87
N GLU A 57 -2.55 -6.39 -14.25
CA GLU A 57 -3.97 -6.73 -14.07
C GLU A 57 -4.41 -6.87 -12.60
N ASP A 58 -3.47 -7.20 -11.71
CA ASP A 58 -3.76 -7.51 -10.30
C ASP A 58 -3.32 -6.38 -9.34
N SER A 59 -2.52 -5.42 -9.81
CA SER A 59 -1.94 -4.38 -8.97
C SER A 59 -2.94 -3.28 -8.60
N THR A 60 -3.13 -3.06 -7.30
CA THR A 60 -3.98 -1.96 -6.80
C THR A 60 -3.46 -0.58 -7.18
N HIS A 61 -2.14 -0.43 -7.33
CA HIS A 61 -1.53 0.83 -7.78
C HIS A 61 -2.01 1.20 -9.18
N VAL A 62 -2.24 0.22 -10.06
CA VAL A 62 -2.79 0.44 -11.40
C VAL A 62 -4.25 0.89 -11.34
N SER A 63 -5.02 0.38 -10.38
CA SER A 63 -6.40 0.84 -10.15
C SER A 63 -6.51 2.20 -9.42
N GLY A 64 -5.38 2.77 -8.98
CA GLY A 64 -5.34 4.03 -8.22
C GLY A 64 -5.92 3.93 -6.81
N LYS A 65 -5.94 2.73 -6.23
CA LYS A 65 -6.56 2.46 -4.91
C LYS A 65 -5.55 2.10 -3.80
N ALA A 66 -4.25 2.19 -4.10
CA ALA A 66 -3.15 1.92 -3.17
C ALA A 66 -2.12 3.04 -3.12
N ILE A 67 -1.43 3.12 -1.99
CA ILE A 67 -0.24 3.93 -1.77
C ILE A 67 0.81 3.14 -0.99
N ASP A 68 2.07 3.38 -1.32
CA ASP A 68 3.21 2.98 -0.51
C ASP A 68 3.73 4.19 0.26
N VAL A 69 3.91 4.07 1.58
CA VAL A 69 4.30 5.17 2.44
C VAL A 69 5.62 4.93 3.16
N GLY A 70 6.33 6.03 3.44
CA GLY A 70 7.50 6.08 4.31
C GLY A 70 7.41 7.27 5.26
N PRO A 71 8.32 7.37 6.25
CA PRO A 71 9.26 6.35 6.68
C PRO A 71 8.53 5.25 7.46
N ARG A 72 9.23 4.19 7.90
CA ARG A 72 8.60 3.08 8.65
C ARG A 72 7.84 3.54 9.90
N ALA A 73 8.31 4.57 10.60
CA ALA A 73 7.58 5.15 11.74
C ALA A 73 6.25 5.79 11.32
N GLY A 74 6.22 6.47 10.17
CA GLY A 74 4.99 7.04 9.60
C GLY A 74 4.03 5.96 9.12
N ALA A 75 4.56 4.89 8.50
CA ALA A 75 3.76 3.73 8.12
C ALA A 75 3.16 3.03 9.35
N GLN A 76 3.91 2.87 10.43
CA GLN A 76 3.38 2.31 11.69
C GLN A 76 2.25 3.18 12.25
N TRP A 77 2.42 4.50 12.28
CA TRP A 77 1.35 5.40 12.71
C TRP A 77 0.09 5.25 11.83
N LEU A 78 0.27 5.08 10.51
CA LEU A 78 -0.84 4.86 9.58
C LEU A 78 -1.48 3.47 9.78
N GLU A 79 -0.73 2.45 10.17
CA GLU A 79 -1.28 1.14 10.55
C GLU A 79 -2.19 1.27 11.78
N ASP A 80 -1.75 2.04 12.79
CA ASP A 80 -2.47 2.18 14.06
C ASP A 80 -3.69 3.13 13.96
N ASN A 81 -3.65 4.11 13.04
CA ASN A 81 -4.64 5.20 12.99
C ASN A 81 -5.36 5.36 11.65
N GLY A 82 -4.85 4.75 10.57
CA GLY A 82 -5.33 4.97 9.21
C GLY A 82 -6.79 4.59 8.99
N ASN A 83 -7.30 3.64 9.79
CA ASN A 83 -8.68 3.18 9.72
C ASN A 83 -9.69 4.32 9.94
N ARG A 84 -9.32 5.38 10.68
CA ARG A 84 -10.11 6.62 10.85
C ARG A 84 -10.49 7.27 9.51
N TRP A 85 -9.68 7.05 8.47
CA TRP A 85 -9.90 7.53 7.10
C TRP A 85 -10.11 6.40 6.08
N GLY A 86 -10.28 5.16 6.54
CA GLY A 86 -10.48 3.99 5.69
C GLY A 86 -9.19 3.39 5.10
N LEU A 87 -8.01 3.89 5.52
CA LEU A 87 -6.71 3.39 5.07
C LEU A 87 -6.25 2.24 5.96
N CYS A 88 -5.93 1.11 5.34
CA CYS A 88 -5.45 -0.06 6.06
C CYS A 88 -4.24 -0.67 5.37
N ARG A 89 -3.28 -1.12 6.17
CA ARG A 89 -2.20 -1.98 5.70
C ARG A 89 -2.80 -3.30 5.21
N THR A 90 -2.40 -3.74 4.01
CA THR A 90 -3.02 -4.92 3.37
C THR A 90 -2.19 -6.19 3.58
N TYR A 91 -0.86 -6.11 3.54
CA TYR A 91 0.03 -7.28 3.58
C TYR A 91 0.97 -7.31 4.79
N ASP A 92 1.22 -8.49 5.35
CA ASP A 92 2.11 -8.69 6.49
C ASP A 92 3.60 -8.52 6.14
N ASN A 93 4.01 -8.81 4.91
CA ASN A 93 5.38 -8.60 4.43
C ASN A 93 5.65 -7.18 3.90
N GLU A 94 4.61 -6.38 3.64
CA GLU A 94 4.73 -5.01 3.09
C GLU A 94 4.24 -3.99 4.13
N TRP A 95 5.14 -3.55 5.01
CA TRP A 95 4.81 -2.52 6.02
C TRP A 95 4.48 -1.16 5.42
N TRP A 96 4.85 -0.93 4.16
CA TRP A 96 4.65 0.33 3.45
C TRP A 96 3.32 0.41 2.70
N HIS A 97 2.63 -0.71 2.41
CA HIS A 97 1.51 -0.76 1.46
C HIS A 97 0.13 -0.59 2.13
N PHE A 98 -0.61 0.45 1.73
CA PHE A 98 -1.92 0.80 2.26
C PHE A 98 -2.98 0.95 1.17
N GLU A 99 -4.20 0.50 1.47
CA GLU A 99 -5.35 0.56 0.57
C GLU A 99 -6.59 1.15 1.27
N LEU A 100 -7.52 1.69 0.48
CA LEU A 100 -8.82 2.16 0.98
C LEU A 100 -9.83 1.01 1.06
N VAL A 101 -9.71 0.16 2.08
CA VAL A 101 -10.41 -1.14 2.18
C VAL A 101 -11.40 -1.24 3.34
N THR A 102 -11.59 -0.18 4.11
CA THR A 102 -12.64 -0.12 5.13
C THR A 102 -13.39 1.21 5.10
N VAL A 103 -14.58 1.23 5.69
CA VAL A 103 -15.34 2.48 5.88
C VAL A 103 -14.62 3.31 6.96
N PRO A 104 -14.43 4.63 6.77
CA PRO A 104 -13.80 5.48 7.77
C PRO A 104 -14.35 5.26 9.19
N GLY A 105 -13.47 4.95 10.13
CA GLY A 105 -13.80 4.67 11.53
C GLY A 105 -14.12 3.20 11.85
N MET A 106 -14.32 2.35 10.83
CA MET A 106 -14.49 0.91 11.04
C MET A 106 -13.13 0.21 11.19
N SER A 107 -13.14 -1.03 11.67
CA SER A 107 -11.93 -1.84 11.79
C SER A 107 -11.38 -2.22 10.41
N CYS A 108 -10.06 -2.34 10.32
CA CYS A 108 -9.41 -2.89 9.13
C CYS A 108 -9.72 -4.39 8.99
N PRO A 109 -9.83 -4.91 7.75
CA PRO A 109 -9.91 -6.34 7.52
C PRO A 109 -8.61 -7.03 7.98
N ALA A 110 -8.66 -8.35 8.12
CA ALA A 110 -7.46 -9.14 8.37
C ALA A 110 -6.45 -8.94 7.24
N ARG A 111 -5.17 -8.79 7.62
CA ARG A 111 -4.08 -8.70 6.65
C ARG A 111 -3.86 -10.03 5.95
N LEU A 112 -3.38 -9.94 4.74
CA LEU A 112 -2.94 -11.06 3.93
C LEU A 112 -1.45 -11.33 4.21
N PRO A 113 -0.95 -12.57 4.14
CA PRO A 113 0.46 -12.85 4.38
C PRO A 113 1.39 -12.09 3.42
N ASP A 114 1.03 -12.08 2.13
CA ASP A 114 1.73 -11.38 1.06
C ASP A 114 0.81 -11.18 -0.16
N ALA A 115 1.31 -10.52 -1.21
CA ALA A 115 0.53 -10.20 -2.40
C ALA A 115 0.15 -11.43 -3.26
N SER A 116 0.77 -12.60 -3.05
CA SER A 116 0.51 -13.79 -3.86
C SER A 116 -0.84 -14.46 -3.59
N VAL A 117 -1.50 -14.12 -2.47
CA VAL A 117 -2.81 -14.69 -2.09
C VAL A 117 -4.00 -13.94 -2.71
N ARG A 118 -3.72 -12.95 -3.57
CA ARG A 118 -4.73 -12.20 -4.31
C ARG A 118 -5.05 -12.86 -5.66
#